data_AF-A0A2E6RPY1-F1
#
_entry.id   AF-A0A2E6RPY1-F1
#
_cell.length_a   1.000
_cell.length_b   1.000
_cell.length_c   1.000
_cell.angle_alpha   90.00
_cell.angle_beta   90.00
_cell.angle_gamma   90.00
#
_symmetry.space_group_name_H-M   'P 1'
#
loop_
_entity.id
_entity.type
_entity.pdbx_description
1 polymer ?
#
loop_
_entity_poly.entity_id
_entity_poly.type
_entity_poly.pdbx_seq_one_letter_code
_entity_poly.pdbx_strand_id
1 'polypeptide(L)'
;MKLVIKYILIVSVLVPLFSLKADEFSDTIETIDIRKSAMQGLWIRVKRLSPYVELKENVEYNKDLASNDASEILKLLDKTRNLWPVNSNLSGKGFTNATPAVWALPEYFNKLYSDAELSATDLKQSIKNDDIDKTALAMCNLGKACGTCHASFRRLLTSQLANEVNGWSGKYIQNCN
;
A
#
# COMPACT_ATOMS: atom_id res chain seq x y z
N MET A 1 33.35 -71.12 9.30
CA MET A 1 33.54 -70.02 8.33
C MET A 1 32.19 -69.31 8.19
N LYS A 2 31.78 -68.48 9.17
CA LYS A 2 32.00 -67.03 9.33
C LYS A 2 31.59 -66.20 8.10
N LEU A 3 30.64 -65.29 8.35
CA LEU A 3 30.20 -64.12 7.56
C LEU A 3 29.39 -64.48 6.30
N VAL A 4 28.22 -63.88 6.00
CA VAL A 4 27.87 -62.45 6.10
C VAL A 4 26.36 -62.30 6.35
N ILE A 5 25.97 -61.99 7.58
CA ILE A 5 24.78 -61.17 7.86
C ILE A 5 25.28 -59.73 7.81
N LYS A 6 24.81 -58.93 6.85
CA LYS A 6 24.75 -57.45 6.86
C LYS A 6 24.57 -56.96 5.44
N TYR A 7 23.36 -56.57 5.06
CA TYR A 7 23.13 -55.28 4.41
C TYR A 7 21.77 -54.78 4.85
N ILE A 8 21.81 -54.09 5.98
CA ILE A 8 20.73 -53.29 6.53
C ILE A 8 20.38 -52.22 5.48
N LEU A 9 19.09 -52.19 5.14
CA LEU A 9 18.33 -51.06 4.61
C LEU A 9 18.91 -49.70 5.01
N ILE A 10 19.71 -49.08 4.15
CA ILE A 10 19.98 -47.63 4.19
C ILE A 10 20.12 -47.14 2.76
N VAL A 11 19.00 -46.80 2.13
CA VAL A 11 18.98 -45.78 1.07
C VAL A 11 18.03 -44.70 1.53
N SER A 12 18.62 -43.77 2.28
CA SER A 12 18.34 -42.34 2.31
C SER A 12 17.00 -41.88 1.71
N VAL A 13 16.03 -41.65 2.59
CA VAL A 13 14.96 -40.65 2.36
C VAL A 13 15.62 -39.27 2.46
N LEU A 14 16.35 -38.87 1.43
CA LEU A 14 16.71 -37.48 1.19
C LEU A 14 15.52 -36.85 0.45
N VAL A 15 14.44 -36.59 1.18
CA VAL A 15 13.42 -35.68 0.68
C VAL A 15 14.08 -34.30 0.58
N PRO A 16 14.08 -33.66 -0.59
CA PRO A 16 14.85 -32.44 -0.76
C PRO A 16 14.17 -31.29 -0.02
N LEU A 17 14.93 -30.60 0.83
CA LEU A 17 14.59 -29.31 1.47
C LEU A 17 14.20 -28.17 0.50
N PHE A 18 14.14 -28.44 -0.81
CA PHE A 18 13.88 -27.46 -1.86
C PHE A 18 12.41 -27.03 -1.94
N SER A 19 11.44 -27.89 -1.56
CA SER A 19 10.02 -27.54 -1.68
C SER A 19 9.58 -26.41 -0.74
N LEU A 20 10.16 -26.32 0.46
CA LEU A 20 9.78 -25.32 1.48
C LEU A 20 10.21 -23.89 1.10
N LYS A 21 11.32 -23.73 0.36
CA LYS A 21 11.84 -22.38 -0.02
C LYS A 21 11.15 -21.79 -1.24
N ALA A 22 10.62 -22.63 -2.13
CA ALA A 22 9.86 -22.17 -3.28
C ALA A 22 8.52 -21.55 -2.84
N ASP A 23 7.90 -22.15 -1.81
CA ASP A 23 6.66 -21.69 -1.18
C ASP A 23 6.84 -20.29 -0.56
N GLU A 24 7.85 -20.13 0.31
CA GLU A 24 8.13 -18.84 0.97
C GLU A 24 8.41 -17.69 -0.01
N PHE A 25 9.12 -17.97 -1.11
CA PHE A 25 9.38 -16.95 -2.13
C PHE A 25 8.11 -16.58 -2.90
N SER A 26 7.28 -17.57 -3.26
CA SER A 26 5.99 -17.33 -3.93
C SER A 26 5.09 -16.45 -3.07
N ASP A 27 4.94 -16.79 -1.78
CA ASP A 27 4.14 -16.03 -0.81
C ASP A 27 4.67 -14.60 -0.63
N THR A 28 6.00 -14.43 -0.68
CA THR A 28 6.64 -13.11 -0.61
C THR A 28 6.28 -12.27 -1.83
N ILE A 29 6.32 -12.85 -3.03
CA ILE A 29 5.92 -12.16 -4.27
C ILE A 29 4.43 -11.82 -4.23
N GLU A 30 3.59 -12.76 -3.80
CA GLU A 30 2.15 -12.52 -3.63
C GLU A 30 1.89 -11.35 -2.67
N THR A 31 2.55 -11.33 -1.51
CA THR A 31 2.46 -10.21 -0.54
C THR A 31 2.82 -8.87 -1.19
N ILE A 32 3.87 -8.83 -1.99
CA ILE A 32 4.29 -7.62 -2.71
C ILE A 32 3.24 -7.20 -3.74
N ASP A 33 2.64 -8.14 -4.45
CA ASP A 33 1.66 -7.85 -5.49
C ASP A 33 0.30 -7.45 -4.91
N ILE A 34 -0.09 -8.01 -3.75
CA ILE A 34 -1.27 -7.57 -2.99
C ILE A 34 -1.11 -6.10 -2.59
N ARG A 35 0.01 -5.71 -1.95
CA ARG A 35 0.18 -4.31 -1.53
C ARG A 35 0.26 -3.36 -2.72
N LYS A 36 0.89 -3.73 -3.83
CA LYS A 36 0.89 -2.91 -5.06
C LYS A 36 -0.53 -2.72 -5.61
N SER A 37 -1.29 -3.79 -5.69
CA SER A 37 -2.67 -3.77 -6.21
C SER A 37 -3.57 -2.92 -5.33
N ALA A 38 -3.41 -3.02 -4.01
CA ALA A 38 -4.11 -2.17 -3.06
C ALA A 38 -3.72 -0.68 -3.19
N MET A 39 -2.43 -0.36 -3.39
CA MET A 39 -1.98 1.01 -3.64
C MET A 39 -2.54 1.59 -4.95
N GLN A 40 -2.66 0.79 -6.00
CA GLN A 40 -3.38 1.18 -7.22
C GLN A 40 -4.88 1.40 -6.95
N GLY A 41 -5.50 0.53 -6.15
CA GLY A 41 -6.88 0.66 -5.73
C GLY A 41 -7.16 1.93 -4.92
N LEU A 42 -6.22 2.32 -4.04
CA LEU A 42 -6.23 3.58 -3.29
C LEU A 42 -6.21 4.76 -4.26
N TRP A 43 -5.26 4.77 -5.19
CA TRP A 43 -5.11 5.82 -6.19
C TRP A 43 -6.38 6.02 -7.04
N ILE A 44 -7.00 4.94 -7.52
CA ILE A 44 -8.24 5.01 -8.31
C ILE A 44 -9.38 5.69 -7.54
N ARG A 45 -9.51 5.40 -6.23
CA ARG A 45 -10.55 5.99 -5.37
C ARG A 45 -10.26 7.45 -5.08
N VAL A 46 -9.01 7.80 -4.77
CA VAL A 46 -8.58 9.20 -4.61
C VAL A 46 -8.89 9.99 -5.88
N LYS A 47 -8.55 9.46 -7.06
CA LYS A 47 -8.84 10.10 -8.34
C LYS A 47 -10.34 10.30 -8.59
N ARG A 48 -11.19 9.35 -8.19
CA ARG A 48 -12.65 9.44 -8.31
C ARG A 48 -13.27 10.46 -7.34
N LEU A 49 -12.67 10.65 -6.17
CA LEU A 49 -13.07 11.66 -5.18
C LEU A 49 -12.65 13.08 -5.58
N SER A 50 -11.62 13.26 -6.42
CA SER A 50 -11.13 14.60 -6.78
C SER A 50 -12.22 15.53 -7.34
N PRO A 51 -13.06 15.11 -8.32
CA PRO A 51 -14.12 15.97 -8.85
C PRO A 51 -15.21 16.31 -7.82
N TYR A 52 -15.49 15.41 -6.87
CA TYR A 52 -16.45 15.66 -5.79
C TYR A 52 -16.06 16.88 -4.96
N VAL A 53 -14.76 16.99 -4.67
CA VAL A 53 -14.16 18.10 -3.93
C VAL A 53 -14.00 19.35 -4.81
N GLU A 54 -13.44 19.20 -6.01
CA GLU A 54 -13.12 20.31 -6.91
C GLU A 54 -14.36 21.06 -7.40
N LEU A 55 -15.45 20.33 -7.63
CA LEU A 55 -16.67 20.87 -8.24
C LEU A 55 -17.79 21.10 -7.22
N LYS A 56 -17.48 20.97 -5.92
CA LYS A 56 -18.42 21.17 -4.80
C LYS A 56 -19.76 20.46 -5.05
N GLU A 57 -19.69 19.16 -5.32
CA GLU A 57 -20.87 18.31 -5.57
C GLU A 57 -21.68 18.60 -6.86
N ASN A 58 -21.27 19.52 -7.72
CA ASN A 58 -21.96 19.83 -8.99
C ASN A 58 -21.69 18.80 -10.11
N VAL A 59 -21.61 17.51 -9.77
CA VAL A 59 -21.32 16.41 -10.71
C VAL A 59 -22.12 15.15 -10.39
N GLU A 60 -22.23 14.26 -11.39
CA GLU A 60 -22.88 12.94 -11.29
C GLU A 60 -22.28 12.03 -10.19
N TYR A 61 -21.05 12.33 -9.75
CA TYR A 61 -20.44 11.67 -8.60
C TYR A 61 -21.06 12.18 -7.29
N ASN A 62 -22.03 11.41 -6.79
CA ASN A 62 -22.81 11.77 -5.61
C ASN A 62 -22.13 11.37 -4.29
N LYS A 63 -22.72 11.84 -3.18
CA LYS A 63 -22.28 11.58 -1.80
C LYS A 63 -22.16 10.09 -1.45
N ASP A 64 -23.02 9.24 -1.99
CA ASP A 64 -22.97 7.79 -1.71
C ASP A 64 -21.72 7.15 -2.32
N LEU A 65 -21.39 7.52 -3.55
CA LEU A 65 -20.14 7.09 -4.20
C LEU A 65 -18.92 7.63 -3.46
N ALA A 66 -18.96 8.90 -3.02
CA ALA A 66 -17.90 9.51 -2.22
C ALA A 66 -17.69 8.76 -0.89
N SER A 67 -18.78 8.45 -0.19
CA SER A 67 -18.76 7.74 1.09
C SER A 67 -18.22 6.32 0.94
N ASN A 68 -18.59 5.64 -0.15
CA ASN A 68 -18.10 4.30 -0.47
C ASN A 68 -16.59 4.31 -0.78
N ASP A 69 -16.12 5.26 -1.59
CA ASP A 69 -14.71 5.36 -1.92
C ASP A 69 -13.85 5.72 -0.70
N ALA A 70 -14.30 6.65 0.14
CA ALA A 70 -13.61 7.00 1.38
C ALA A 70 -13.55 5.80 2.36
N SER A 71 -14.62 5.01 2.45
CA SER A 71 -14.63 3.79 3.26
C SER A 71 -13.69 2.72 2.73
N GLU A 72 -13.61 2.56 1.42
CA GLU A 72 -12.70 1.60 0.80
C GLU A 72 -11.24 2.05 0.85
N ILE A 73 -10.95 3.36 0.82
CA ILE A 73 -9.60 3.87 1.08
C ILE A 73 -9.12 3.43 2.46
N LEU A 74 -9.91 3.67 3.50
CA LEU A 74 -9.55 3.28 4.86
C LEU A 74 -9.32 1.76 4.98
N LYS A 75 -10.19 0.96 4.36
CA LYS A 75 -10.08 -0.50 4.34
C LYS A 75 -8.84 -1.00 3.59
N LEU A 76 -8.44 -0.36 2.50
CA LEU A 76 -7.23 -0.71 1.77
C LEU A 76 -5.97 -0.36 2.56
N LEU A 77 -5.96 0.78 3.26
CA LEU A 77 -4.86 1.15 4.17
C LEU A 77 -4.74 0.13 5.31
N ASP A 78 -5.83 -0.20 5.98
CA ASP A 78 -5.85 -1.20 7.06
C ASP A 78 -5.31 -2.57 6.59
N LYS A 79 -5.82 -3.07 5.46
CA LYS A 79 -5.39 -4.36 4.88
C LYS A 79 -3.91 -4.40 4.51
N THR A 80 -3.31 -3.27 4.17
CA THR A 80 -1.92 -3.22 3.69
C THR A 80 -0.91 -2.86 4.78
N ARG A 81 -1.38 -2.46 5.97
CA ARG A 81 -0.54 -2.06 7.11
C ARG A 81 0.50 -3.12 7.50
N ASN A 82 0.15 -4.40 7.41
CA ASN A 82 1.00 -5.51 7.83
C ASN A 82 1.67 -6.26 6.67
N LEU A 83 1.60 -5.74 5.43
CA LEU A 83 2.19 -6.38 4.24
C LEU A 83 3.64 -5.94 3.98
N TRP A 84 4.40 -5.71 5.05
CA TRP A 84 5.81 -5.27 4.98
C TRP A 84 6.77 -6.23 5.70
N PRO A 85 6.65 -7.56 5.54
CA PRO A 85 7.56 -8.48 6.21
C PRO A 85 8.99 -8.30 5.68
N VAL A 86 9.99 -8.62 6.51
CA VAL A 86 11.43 -8.40 6.19
C VAL A 86 11.85 -9.12 4.91
N ASN A 87 11.33 -10.32 4.66
CA ASN A 87 11.61 -11.09 3.45
C ASN A 87 11.07 -10.41 2.16
N SER A 88 10.14 -9.46 2.27
CA SER A 88 9.65 -8.64 1.14
C SER A 88 10.58 -7.47 0.75
N ASN A 89 11.74 -7.32 1.41
CA ASN A 89 12.80 -6.39 1.01
C ASN A 89 13.56 -6.89 -0.23
N LEU A 90 12.84 -6.93 -1.35
CA LEU A 90 13.35 -7.42 -2.64
C LEU A 90 13.61 -6.27 -3.63
N SER A 91 13.87 -5.08 -3.12
CA SER A 91 14.11 -3.86 -3.91
C SER A 91 15.33 -3.99 -4.84
N GLY A 92 16.40 -4.67 -4.38
CA GLY A 92 17.59 -4.94 -5.19
C GLY A 92 17.37 -5.95 -6.33
N LYS A 93 16.28 -6.72 -6.28
CA LYS A 93 15.89 -7.69 -7.31
C LYS A 93 14.83 -7.16 -8.28
N GLY A 94 14.40 -5.91 -8.11
CA GLY A 94 13.40 -5.28 -9.00
C GLY A 94 11.95 -5.71 -8.78
N PHE A 95 11.65 -6.53 -7.76
CA PHE A 95 10.27 -6.98 -7.50
C PHE A 95 9.39 -5.90 -6.85
N THR A 96 9.98 -4.87 -6.24
CA THR A 96 9.23 -3.82 -5.54
C THR A 96 9.89 -2.45 -5.68
N ASN A 97 9.07 -1.40 -5.72
CA ASN A 97 9.53 -0.01 -5.70
C ASN A 97 9.75 0.52 -4.27
N ALA A 98 9.37 -0.25 -3.24
CA ALA A 98 9.75 0.06 -1.87
C ALA A 98 11.28 0.06 -1.74
N THR A 99 11.83 1.12 -1.17
CA THR A 99 13.26 1.23 -0.90
C THR A 99 13.62 0.44 0.37
N PRO A 100 14.89 0.04 0.56
CA PRO A 100 15.33 -0.58 1.82
C PRO A 100 15.00 0.23 3.08
N ALA A 101 14.80 1.54 2.96
CA ALA A 101 14.49 2.43 4.07
C ALA A 101 13.18 2.08 4.80
N VAL A 102 12.21 1.42 4.14
CA VAL A 102 10.99 0.93 4.81
C VAL A 102 11.33 0.03 6.00
N TRP A 103 12.30 -0.87 5.83
CA TRP A 103 12.72 -1.81 6.87
C TRP A 103 13.82 -1.27 7.77
N ALA A 104 14.61 -0.31 7.29
CA ALA A 104 15.66 0.32 8.09
C ALA A 104 15.12 1.39 9.06
N LEU A 105 13.97 2.01 8.74
CA LEU A 105 13.33 3.06 9.52
C LEU A 105 11.85 2.72 9.80
N PRO A 106 11.55 1.59 10.46
CA PRO A 106 10.18 1.08 10.58
C PRO A 106 9.28 2.01 11.39
N GLU A 107 9.80 2.70 12.41
CA GLU A 107 9.03 3.66 13.21
C GLU A 107 8.59 4.86 12.37
N TYR A 108 9.49 5.41 11.54
CA TYR A 108 9.17 6.54 10.68
C TYR A 108 8.21 6.13 9.56
N PHE A 109 8.41 4.95 8.98
CA PHE A 109 7.44 4.37 8.03
C PHE A 109 6.05 4.23 8.64
N ASN A 110 5.95 3.62 9.83
CA ASN A 110 4.69 3.43 10.55
C ASN A 110 4.03 4.76 10.93
N LYS A 111 4.83 5.77 11.28
CA LYS A 111 4.31 7.11 11.54
C LYS A 111 3.65 7.69 10.28
N LEU A 112 4.37 7.75 9.15
CA LEU A 112 3.83 8.30 7.90
C LEU A 112 2.62 7.50 7.38
N TYR A 113 2.63 6.18 7.59
CA TYR A 113 1.49 5.32 7.27
C TYR A 113 0.26 5.67 8.11
N SER A 114 0.45 5.91 9.41
CA SER A 114 -0.63 6.29 10.32
C SER A 114 -1.16 7.69 10.03
N ASP A 115 -0.32 8.62 9.58
CA ASP A 115 -0.75 9.94 9.11
C ASP A 115 -1.75 9.81 7.93
N ALA A 116 -1.55 8.83 7.03
CA ALA A 116 -2.47 8.56 5.92
C ALA A 116 -3.80 7.95 6.40
N GLU A 117 -3.78 7.04 7.37
CA GLU A 117 -5.00 6.45 7.95
C GLU A 117 -5.85 7.48 8.71
N LEU A 118 -5.21 8.35 9.49
CA LEU A 118 -5.88 9.45 10.17
C LEU A 118 -6.55 10.37 9.17
N SER A 119 -5.83 10.78 8.13
CA SER A 119 -6.38 11.64 7.06
C SER A 119 -7.53 10.97 6.30
N ALA A 120 -7.44 9.66 6.04
CA ALA A 120 -8.52 8.89 5.41
C ALA A 120 -9.76 8.78 6.32
N THR A 121 -9.56 8.69 7.63
CA THR A 121 -10.64 8.69 8.63
C THR A 121 -11.36 10.04 8.66
N ASP A 122 -10.59 11.13 8.68
CA ASP A 122 -11.14 12.49 8.64
C ASP A 122 -11.94 12.74 7.35
N LEU A 123 -11.41 12.27 6.21
CA LEU A 123 -12.07 12.36 4.90
C LEU A 123 -13.42 11.64 4.90
N LYS A 124 -13.45 10.40 5.41
CA LYS A 124 -14.71 9.65 5.53
C LYS A 124 -15.71 10.38 6.42
N GLN A 125 -15.25 10.94 7.54
CA GLN A 125 -16.11 11.60 8.51
C GLN A 125 -16.66 12.94 7.98
N SER A 126 -15.85 13.71 7.24
CA SER A 126 -16.29 14.98 6.64
C SER A 126 -17.34 14.76 5.55
N ILE A 127 -17.16 13.75 4.69
CA ILE A 127 -18.16 13.38 3.66
C ILE A 127 -19.47 12.96 4.34
N LYS A 128 -19.40 12.11 5.37
CA LYS A 128 -20.59 11.70 6.13
C LYS A 128 -21.35 12.90 6.71
N ASN A 129 -20.61 13.90 7.18
CA ASN A 129 -21.15 15.12 7.78
C ASN A 129 -21.61 16.18 6.77
N ASP A 130 -21.48 15.95 5.46
CA ASP A 130 -21.81 16.94 4.42
C ASP A 130 -20.95 18.22 4.48
N ASP A 131 -19.72 18.10 5.00
CA ASP A 131 -18.82 19.23 5.20
C ASP A 131 -17.80 19.28 4.05
N ILE A 132 -18.16 19.98 2.97
CA ILE A 132 -17.35 20.02 1.74
C ILE A 132 -15.98 20.68 1.96
N ASP A 133 -15.91 21.71 2.82
CA ASP A 133 -14.66 22.41 3.12
C ASP A 133 -13.72 21.51 3.94
N LYS A 134 -14.24 20.81 4.96
CA LYS A 134 -13.45 19.80 5.68
C LYS A 134 -13.10 18.60 4.80
N THR A 135 -13.95 18.23 3.85
CA THR A 135 -13.66 17.17 2.88
C THR A 135 -12.49 17.58 1.99
N ALA A 136 -12.47 18.82 1.50
CA ALA A 136 -11.36 19.34 0.72
C ALA A 136 -10.05 19.35 1.53
N LEU A 137 -10.11 19.78 2.79
CA LEU A 137 -8.96 19.78 3.70
C LEU A 137 -8.47 18.36 4.01
N ALA A 138 -9.36 17.43 4.32
CA ALA A 138 -8.99 16.04 4.62
C ALA A 138 -8.40 15.32 3.39
N MET A 139 -8.94 15.60 2.20
CA MET A 139 -8.35 15.15 0.94
C MET A 139 -6.92 15.71 0.79
N CYS A 140 -6.68 16.97 1.20
CA CYS A 140 -5.37 17.62 1.24
C CYS A 140 -4.36 16.87 2.07
N ASN A 141 -4.74 16.64 3.32
CA ASN A 141 -3.88 15.97 4.28
C ASN A 141 -3.61 14.53 3.84
N LEU A 142 -4.59 13.83 3.26
CA LEU A 142 -4.40 12.48 2.70
C LEU A 142 -3.40 12.49 1.54
N GLY A 143 -3.56 13.41 0.57
CA GLY A 143 -2.61 13.56 -0.54
C GLY A 143 -1.18 13.85 -0.07
N LYS A 144 -1.04 14.73 0.93
CA LYS A 144 0.25 15.06 1.56
C LYS A 144 0.87 13.86 2.29
N ALA A 145 0.08 13.09 3.03
CA ALA A 145 0.54 11.89 3.71
C ALA A 145 1.06 10.84 2.70
N CYS A 146 0.30 10.57 1.64
CA CYS A 146 0.71 9.72 0.53
C CYS A 146 2.02 10.20 -0.11
N GLY A 147 2.10 11.49 -0.45
CA GLY A 147 3.26 12.10 -1.08
C GLY A 147 4.53 12.02 -0.21
N THR A 148 4.39 12.32 1.09
CA THR A 148 5.52 12.32 2.05
C THR A 148 6.06 10.90 2.28
N CYS A 149 5.16 9.92 2.42
CA CYS A 149 5.54 8.51 2.53
C CYS A 149 6.26 8.04 1.25
N HIS A 150 5.70 8.34 0.08
CA HIS A 150 6.31 7.97 -1.20
C HIS A 150 7.67 8.63 -1.40
N ALA A 151 7.83 9.92 -1.09
CA ALA A 151 9.10 10.63 -1.21
C ALA A 151 10.19 10.01 -0.31
N SER A 152 9.80 9.50 0.86
CA SER A 152 10.73 8.89 1.83
C SER A 152 11.07 7.44 1.47
N PHE A 153 10.13 6.68 0.91
CA PHE A 153 10.21 5.22 0.91
C PHE A 153 10.01 4.55 -0.44
N ARG A 154 9.58 5.24 -1.49
CA ARG A 154 9.26 4.64 -2.79
C ARG A 154 10.15 5.22 -3.89
N ARG A 155 10.77 4.34 -4.68
CA ARG A 155 11.48 4.74 -5.89
C ARG A 155 10.50 5.35 -6.89
N LEU A 156 10.83 6.53 -7.39
CA LEU A 156 10.13 7.16 -8.51
C LEU A 156 10.67 6.59 -9.82
N LEU A 157 9.83 5.87 -10.56
CA LEU A 157 10.12 5.47 -11.92
C LEU A 157 9.59 6.54 -12.87
N THR A 158 10.37 6.93 -13.89
CA THR A 158 9.96 7.95 -14.86
C THR A 158 8.70 7.56 -15.63
N SER A 159 8.47 6.26 -15.85
CA SER A 159 7.23 5.72 -16.43
C SER A 159 5.99 5.90 -15.54
N GLN A 160 6.18 6.05 -14.22
CA GLN A 160 5.09 6.22 -13.25
C GLN A 160 4.76 7.69 -13.00
N LEU A 161 5.71 8.60 -13.28
CA LEU A 161 5.50 10.04 -13.16
C LEU A 161 4.26 10.47 -13.92
N ALA A 162 4.17 10.21 -15.24
CA ALA A 162 3.06 10.67 -16.08
C ALA A 162 1.65 10.27 -15.59
N ASN A 163 1.54 9.16 -14.85
CA ASN A 163 0.27 8.68 -14.31
C ASN A 163 -0.06 9.23 -12.91
N GLU A 164 0.96 9.63 -12.15
CA GLU A 164 0.83 10.10 -10.77
C GLU A 164 0.87 11.63 -10.64
N VAL A 165 1.48 12.38 -11.59
CA VAL A 165 1.46 13.86 -11.57
C VAL A 165 0.07 14.45 -11.84
N ASN A 166 -0.87 13.65 -12.35
CA ASN A 166 -2.26 14.03 -12.56
C ASN A 166 -3.13 13.80 -11.30
N GLY A 167 -2.49 13.53 -10.16
CA GLY A 167 -3.13 13.46 -8.85
C GLY A 167 -3.53 14.79 -8.31
N TRP A 168 -4.67 14.78 -7.62
CA TRP A 168 -5.19 15.92 -6.89
C TRP A 168 -4.10 16.44 -5.95
N SER A 169 -3.70 17.69 -6.16
CA SER A 169 -2.49 18.27 -5.54
C SER A 169 -2.80 19.16 -4.34
N GLY A 170 -4.07 19.51 -4.11
CA GLY A 170 -4.51 20.34 -3.00
C GLY A 170 -3.86 21.73 -2.90
N LYS A 171 -3.08 22.16 -3.90
CA LYS A 171 -2.22 23.36 -3.87
C LYS A 171 -2.95 24.68 -3.58
N TYR A 172 -4.27 24.70 -3.70
CA TYR A 172 -5.13 25.86 -3.50
C TYR A 172 -5.90 25.82 -2.16
N ILE A 173 -5.79 24.75 -1.36
CA ILE A 173 -6.49 24.60 -0.09
C ILE A 173 -5.67 25.27 1.04
N GLN A 174 -6.28 26.24 1.72
CA GLN A 174 -5.69 26.87 2.89
C GLN A 174 -5.65 25.88 4.07
N ASN A 175 -4.59 25.94 4.88
CA ASN A 175 -4.38 25.10 6.08
C ASN A 175 -4.16 23.60 5.80
N CYS A 176 -3.78 23.23 4.58
CA CYS A 176 -3.30 21.89 4.26
C CYS A 176 -1.98 21.59 4.99
N ASN A 177 -2.04 20.82 6.08
CA ASN A 177 -0.97 20.64 7.05
C ASN A 177 -0.54 19.18 7.20
#